data_AF-A0A9D9HUF5-F1
#
_entry.id   AF-A0A9D9HUF5-F1
#
_cell.length_a   1.000
_cell.length_b   1.000
_cell.length_c   1.000
_cell.angle_alpha   90.00
_cell.angle_beta   90.00
_cell.angle_gamma   90.00
#
_symmetry.space_group_name_H-M   'P 1'
#
loop_
_entity.id
_entity.type
_entity.pdbx_description
1 polymer ?
#
loop_
_entity_poly.entity_id
_entity_poly.type
_entity_poly.pdbx_seq_one_letter_code
_entity_poly.pdbx_strand_id
1 'polypeptide(L)' 'MVELKETIDTWNMMQKYNVQDFQITFNHSIIISQADYNRMLEGAKNKQYIKNLKK' A
#
# COMPACT_ATOMS: atom_id res chain seq x y z
N MET A 1 0.39 -5.38 10.19
CA MET A 1 1.15 -4.36 9.44
C MET A 1 1.50 -4.97 8.09
N VAL A 2 1.35 -4.22 7.01
CA VAL A 2 1.64 -4.69 5.64
C VAL A 2 2.75 -3.82 5.05
N GLU A 3 3.77 -4.47 4.48
CA GLU A 3 4.88 -3.80 3.79
C GLU A 3 4.64 -3.82 2.28
N LEU A 4 4.69 -2.64 1.66
CA LEU A 4 4.53 -2.45 0.23
C LEU A 4 5.85 -1.99 -0.40
N LYS A 5 6.22 -2.58 -1.53
CA LYS A 5 7.36 -2.17 -2.38
C LYS A 5 6.85 -1.57 -3.69
N GLU A 6 7.63 -0.67 -4.28
CA GLU A 6 7.31 0.23 -5.43
C GLU A 6 6.81 1.60 -4.99
N THR A 7 7.76 2.49 -4.73
CA THR A 7 7.56 3.80 -4.09
C THR A 7 6.52 4.66 -4.81
N ILE A 8 6.65 4.91 -6.12
CA ILE A 8 5.74 5.80 -6.87
C ILE A 8 4.31 5.27 -6.86
N ASP A 9 4.16 3.98 -7.14
CA ASP A 9 2.88 3.30 -7.21
C ASP A 9 2.22 3.21 -5.83
N THR A 10 2.99 2.88 -4.81
CA THR A 10 2.52 2.87 -3.42
C THR A 10 2.13 4.27 -2.96
N TRP A 11 2.88 5.33 -3.32
CA TRP A 11 2.50 6.72 -3.04
C TRP A 11 1.18 7.10 -3.71
N ASN A 12 1.01 6.80 -4.99
CA ASN A 12 -0.24 7.03 -5.72
C ASN A 12 -1.42 6.31 -5.05
N MET A 13 -1.18 5.09 -4.56
CA MET A 13 -2.18 4.32 -3.84
C MET A 13 -2.52 4.94 -2.48
N MET A 14 -1.53 5.39 -1.70
CA MET A 14 -1.81 6.05 -0.42
C MET A 14 -2.65 7.31 -0.60
N GLN A 15 -2.33 8.13 -1.62
CA GLN A 15 -3.12 9.31 -1.96
C GLN A 15 -4.56 8.94 -2.36
N LYS A 16 -4.71 7.97 -3.26
CA LYS A 16 -6.03 7.53 -3.76
C LYS A 16 -6.94 7.01 -2.65
N TYR A 17 -6.41 6.31 -1.66
CA TYR A 17 -7.18 5.69 -0.58
C TYR A 17 -7.13 6.49 0.73
N ASN A 18 -6.56 7.69 0.69
CA ASN A 18 -6.38 8.59 1.83
C ASN A 18 -5.76 7.87 3.05
N VAL A 19 -4.65 7.15 2.81
CA VAL A 19 -3.88 6.49 3.86
C VAL A 19 -2.98 7.54 4.51
N GLN A 20 -3.26 7.87 5.77
CA GLN A 20 -2.57 8.94 6.49
C GLN A 20 -1.49 8.40 7.43
N ASP A 21 -1.72 7.23 8.01
CA ASP A 21 -0.80 6.59 8.97
C ASP A 21 0.04 5.52 8.28
N PHE A 22 1.21 5.93 7.78
CA PHE A 22 2.19 5.03 7.20
C PHE A 22 3.62 5.36 7.65
N GLN A 23 4.49 4.35 7.61
CA GLN A 23 5.91 4.51 7.93
C GLN A 23 6.77 4.12 6.73
N ILE A 24 7.72 4.98 6.37
CA ILE A 24 8.72 4.67 5.33
C ILE A 24 9.91 3.95 5.99
N THR A 25 10.33 2.82 5.42
CA THR A 25 11.50 2.07 5.89
C THR A 25 12.73 2.40 5.05
N PHE A 26 13.93 2.13 5.59
CA PHE A 26 15.22 2.31 4.89
C PHE A 26 15.31 1.56 3.55
N ASN A 27 14.46 0.56 3.32
CA ASN A 27 14.43 -0.25 2.09
C ASN A 27 13.42 0.26 1.05
N HIS A 28 13.07 1.55 1.07
CA HIS A 28 12.08 2.15 0.16
C HIS A 28 10.71 1.45 0.20
N SER A 29 10.39 0.83 1.33
CA SER A 29 9.12 0.17 1.53
C SER A 29 8.26 0.97 2.48
N ILE A 30 6.95 0.86 2.31
CA ILE A 30 5.98 1.61 3.10
C ILE A 30 5.18 0.61 3.92
N ILE A 31 5.12 0.85 5.23
CA ILE A 31 4.33 0.09 6.17
C ILE A 31 2.99 0.78 6.37
N ILE A 32 1.90 0.05 6.13
CA ILE A 32 0.53 0.51 6.35
C ILE A 32 -0.23 -0.43 7.31
N SER A 33 -1.35 0.05 7.83
CA SER A 33 -2.26 -0.78 8.63
C SER A 33 -2.88 -1.90 7.78
N GLN A 34 -3.28 -3.00 8.44
CA GLN A 34 -3.98 -4.09 7.75
C GLN A 34 -5.35 -3.63 7.21
N ALA A 35 -6.01 -2.69 7.91
CA ALA A 35 -7.29 -2.14 7.50
C ALA A 35 -7.16 -1.31 6.22
N ASP A 36 -6.12 -0.48 6.10
CA ASP A 36 -5.84 0.29 4.88
C ASP A 36 -5.49 -0.61 3.70
N TYR A 37 -4.67 -1.64 3.94
CA TYR A 37 -4.38 -2.64 2.91
C TYR A 37 -5.64 -3.33 2.39
N ASN A 38 -6.54 -3.76 3.29
CA ASN A 38 -7.78 -4.42 2.91
C ASN A 38 -8.68 -3.46 2.11
N ARG A 39 -8.79 -2.20 2.53
CA ARG A 39 -9.56 -1.16 1.82
C ARG A 39 -9.02 -0.93 0.40
N MET A 40 -7.69 -0.85 0.27
CA MET A 40 -7.00 -0.74 -1.02
C MET A 40 -7.27 -1.96 -1.91
N LEU A 41 -7.24 -3.16 -1.33
CA LEU A 41 -7.48 -4.43 -2.03
C LEU A 41 -8.94 -4.57 -2.49
N GLU A 42 -9.90 -4.13 -1.69
CA GLU A 42 -11.32 -4.18 -2.02
C GLU A 42 -11.69 -3.15 -3.11
N GLY A 43 -11.13 -1.94 -3.04
CA GLY A 43 -11.40 -0.88 -4.03
C GLY A 43 -10.60 -1.00 -5.33
N ALA A 44 -9.58 -1.85 -5.39
CA ALA A 44 -8.77 -2.02 -6.59
C ALA A 44 -9.46 -2.88 -7.65
N LYS A 45 -9.54 -2.36 -8.89
CA LYS A 45 -9.96 -3.14 -10.07
C LYS A 45 -9.04 -4.34 -10.31
N ASN A 46 -7.72 -4.14 -10.15
CA ASN A 46 -6.73 -5.20 -10.25
C ASN A 46 -6.22 -5.58 -8.85
N LYS A 47 -6.87 -6.55 -8.22
CA LYS A 47 -6.47 -7.06 -6.89
C LYS A 47 -5.10 -7.73 -6.91
N GLN A 48 -4.71 -8.34 -8.03
CA GLN A 48 -3.43 -9.02 -8.15
C GLN A 48 -2.26 -8.04 -8.09
N TYR A 49 -2.42 -6.86 -8.68
CA TYR A 49 -1.44 -5.79 -8.56
C TYR A 49 -1.19 -5.39 -7.10
N ILE A 50 -2.24 -5.18 -6.30
CA ILE A 50 -2.10 -4.87 -4.86
C ILE A 50 -1.41 -5.99 -4.08
N LYS A 51 -1.68 -7.25 -4.45
CA LYS A 51 -0.99 -8.40 -3.87
C LYS A 51 0.49 -8.46 -4.26
N ASN A 52 0.85 -8.04 -5.47
CA ASN A 52 2.23 -8.02 -5.94
C ASN A 52 3.09 -6.93 -5.27
N LEU A 53 2.44 -5.83 -4.84
CA LEU A 53 3.08 -4.78 -4.05
C LEU A 53 3.41 -5.25 -2.63
N LYS A 54 2.66 -6.22 -2.10
CA LYS A 54 2.86 -6.79 -0.77
C LYS A 54 4.08 -7.71 -0.73
N LYS A 55 4.97 -7.49 0.25
CA LYS A 55 6.08 -8.39 0.56
C LYS A 55 5.79 -9.26 1.79
#